data_AF-A0A925ABL4-F1
#
_entry.id   AF-A0A925ABL4-F1
#
_cell.length_a   1.000
_cell.length_b   1.000
_cell.length_c   1.000
_cell.angle_alpha   90.00
_cell.angle_beta   90.00
_cell.angle_gamma   90.00
#
_symmetry.space_group_name_H-M   'P 1'
#
loop_
_entity.id
_entity.type
_entity.pdbx_description
1 polymer ?
#
loop_
_entity_poly.entity_id
_entity_poly.type
_entity_poly.pdbx_seq_one_letter_code
_entity_poly.pdbx_strand_id
1 'polypeptide(L)'
;MMSILAQNSQVEDAAGIAAMLIYLAIIVLVIVGFWKVFEKAGYPGWAAIVPIYNLYIMCKIAGRPGWWVILMFIPIVSIIIYLLLSIDIAKSFGKGA
;
A
#
# COMPACT_ATOMS: atom_id res chain seq x y z
N MET A 1 -1.70 44.35 -12.76
CA MET A 1 -2.75 43.48 -12.20
C MET A 1 -2.92 42.19 -13.03
N MET A 2 -3.26 42.23 -14.32
CA MET A 2 -3.42 41.01 -15.13
C MET A 2 -2.16 40.11 -15.24
N SER A 3 -0.95 40.67 -15.30
CA SER A 3 0.29 39.88 -15.35
C SER A 3 0.63 39.15 -14.05
N ILE A 4 0.24 39.71 -12.90
CA ILE A 4 0.44 39.10 -11.57
C ILE A 4 -0.48 37.88 -11.40
N LEU A 5 -1.73 37.99 -11.86
CA LEU A 5 -2.69 36.88 -11.80
C LEU A 5 -2.25 35.72 -12.70
N ALA A 6 -1.71 36.01 -13.90
CA ALA A 6 -1.15 35.01 -14.78
C ALA A 6 0.06 34.30 -14.14
N GLN A 7 0.97 35.04 -13.50
CA GLN A 7 2.12 34.46 -12.81
C GLN A 7 1.69 33.54 -11.65
N ASN A 8 0.69 33.92 -10.84
CA ASN A 8 0.22 33.09 -9.74
C ASN A 8 -0.45 31.79 -10.23
N SER A 9 -1.26 31.85 -11.29
CA SER A 9 -1.88 30.65 -11.88
C SER A 9 -0.85 29.64 -12.40
N GLN A 10 0.22 30.11 -13.07
CA GLN A 10 1.28 29.23 -13.55
C GLN A 10 2.09 28.58 -12.42
N VAL A 11 2.23 29.26 -11.26
CA VAL A 11 2.87 28.70 -10.07
C VAL A 11 1.99 27.63 -9.41
N GLU A 12 0.68 27.84 -9.36
CA GLU A 12 -0.29 26.84 -8.86
C GLU A 12 -0.31 25.59 -9.74
N ASP A 13 -0.28 25.75 -11.07
CA ASP A 13 -0.19 24.65 -12.03
C ASP A 13 1.10 23.83 -11.85
N ALA A 14 2.25 24.52 -11.73
CA ALA A 14 3.54 23.87 -11.52
C ALA A 14 3.59 23.12 -10.18
N ALA A 15 3.05 23.71 -9.11
CA ALA A 15 2.94 23.07 -7.81
C ALA A 15 2.04 21.82 -7.85
N GLY A 16 0.91 21.89 -8.57
CA GLY A 16 0.01 20.76 -8.79
C GLY A 16 0.68 19.60 -9.52
N ILE A 17 1.42 19.89 -10.59
CA ILE A 17 2.17 18.87 -11.34
C ILE A 17 3.27 18.24 -10.47
N ALA A 18 4.03 19.05 -9.72
CA ALA A 18 5.06 18.55 -8.82
C ALA A 18 4.47 17.64 -7.72
N ALA A 19 3.35 18.04 -7.11
CA ALA A 19 2.65 17.22 -6.13
C ALA A 19 2.17 15.88 -6.72
N MET A 20 1.64 15.89 -7.96
CA MET A 20 1.23 14.67 -8.67
C MET A 20 2.40 13.73 -8.93
N LEU A 21 3.55 14.25 -9.37
CA LEU A 21 4.75 13.44 -9.61
C LEU A 21 5.28 12.80 -8.33
N ILE A 22 5.29 13.56 -7.22
CA ILE A 22 5.69 13.03 -5.90
C ILE A 22 4.72 11.93 -5.45
N TYR A 23 3.42 12.15 -5.61
CA TYR A 23 2.41 11.16 -5.26
C TYR A 23 2.57 9.86 -6.07
N LEU A 24 2.78 9.95 -7.37
CA LEU A 24 3.06 8.79 -8.23
C LEU A 24 4.35 8.07 -7.82
N ALA A 25 5.42 8.81 -7.51
CA ALA A 25 6.67 8.22 -7.05
C ALA A 25 6.47 7.44 -5.74
N ILE A 26 5.71 7.98 -4.78
CA ILE A 26 5.38 7.28 -3.54
C ILE A 26 4.58 6.00 -3.82
N ILE A 27 3.58 6.05 -4.70
CA ILE A 27 2.81 4.85 -5.08
C ILE A 27 3.72 3.76 -5.64
N VAL A 28 4.61 4.12 -6.58
CA VAL A 28 5.54 3.16 -7.19
C VAL A 28 6.45 2.54 -6.12
N LEU A 29 6.99 3.34 -5.21
CA LEU A 29 7.83 2.85 -4.11
C LEU A 29 7.08 1.86 -3.20
N VAL A 30 5.81 2.17 -2.87
CA VAL A 30 4.97 1.27 -2.06
C VAL A 30 4.74 -0.05 -2.79
N ILE A 31 4.38 -0.02 -4.08
CA ILE A 31 4.14 -1.22 -4.89
C ILE A 31 5.41 -2.08 -4.95
N VAL A 32 6.57 -1.48 -5.20
CA VAL A 32 7.85 -2.19 -5.25
C VAL A 32 8.20 -2.81 -3.88
N GLY A 33 7.93 -2.09 -2.79
CA GLY A 33 8.12 -2.60 -1.43
C GLY A 33 7.27 -3.85 -1.16
N PHE A 34 5.97 -3.79 -1.47
CA PHE A 34 5.08 -4.96 -1.34
C PHE A 34 5.49 -6.10 -2.27
N TRP A 35 5.86 -5.80 -3.51
CA TRP A 35 6.34 -6.81 -4.46
C TRP A 35 7.51 -7.61 -3.86
N LYS A 36 8.49 -6.93 -3.25
CA LYS A 36 9.63 -7.57 -2.59
C LYS A 36 9.24 -8.41 -1.38
N VAL A 37 8.25 -7.98 -0.59
CA VAL A 37 7.72 -8.76 0.54
C VAL A 37 7.11 -10.07 0.05
N PHE A 38 6.33 -10.01 -1.03
CA PHE A 38 5.65 -11.17 -1.61
C PHE A 38 6.66 -12.15 -2.22
N GLU A 39 7.64 -11.66 -2.99
CA GLU A 39 8.74 -12.48 -3.51
C GLU A 39 9.51 -13.18 -2.40
N LYS A 40 9.81 -12.46 -1.30
CA LYS A 40 10.53 -13.03 -0.15
C LYS A 40 9.72 -14.11 0.57
N ALA A 41 8.41 -14.04 0.53
CA ALA A 41 7.51 -15.06 1.08
C ALA A 41 7.22 -16.21 0.08
N GLY A 42 7.83 -16.21 -1.11
CA GLY A 42 7.65 -17.26 -2.12
C GLY A 42 6.39 -17.10 -2.98
N TYR A 43 5.76 -15.92 -2.96
CA TYR A 43 4.58 -15.61 -3.77
C TYR A 43 4.93 -14.68 -4.93
N PRO A 44 4.17 -14.72 -6.04
CA PRO A 44 4.41 -13.83 -7.17
C PRO A 44 4.13 -12.38 -6.76
N GLY A 45 5.08 -11.47 -6.96
CA GLY A 45 4.93 -10.09 -6.48
C GLY A 45 3.89 -9.24 -7.21
N TRP A 46 3.47 -9.63 -8.43
CA TRP A 46 2.31 -9.01 -9.09
C TRP A 46 1.01 -9.19 -8.29
N ALA A 47 0.95 -10.19 -7.40
CA ALA A 47 -0.20 -10.41 -6.52
C ALA A 47 -0.46 -9.21 -5.59
N ALA A 48 0.56 -8.38 -5.32
CA ALA A 48 0.41 -7.16 -4.52
C ALA A 48 -0.44 -6.09 -5.21
N ILE A 49 -0.59 -6.13 -6.54
CA ILE A 49 -1.32 -5.10 -7.31
C ILE A 49 -2.83 -5.35 -7.28
N VAL A 50 -3.24 -6.62 -7.22
CA VAL A 50 -4.66 -7.00 -7.26
C VAL A 50 -5.27 -6.87 -5.85
N PRO A 51 -6.25 -5.99 -5.60
CA PRO A 51 -6.68 -5.64 -4.24
C PRO A 51 -7.13 -6.84 -3.39
N ILE A 52 -8.01 -7.68 -3.92
CA ILE A 52 -8.53 -8.84 -3.17
C ILE A 52 -7.48 -9.94 -3.03
N TYR A 53 -6.68 -10.15 -4.08
CA TYR A 53 -5.67 -11.20 -4.09
C TYR A 53 -4.47 -10.86 -3.20
N ASN A 54 -4.05 -9.59 -3.15
CA ASN A 54 -3.05 -9.08 -2.21
C ASN A 54 -3.43 -9.46 -0.77
N LEU A 55 -4.65 -9.14 -0.34
CA LEU A 55 -5.14 -9.43 1.01
C LEU A 55 -5.16 -10.93 1.32
N TYR A 56 -5.58 -11.75 0.35
CA TYR A 56 -5.57 -13.20 0.50
C TYR A 56 -4.14 -13.74 0.69
N ILE A 57 -3.19 -13.26 -0.11
CA ILE A 57 -1.79 -13.67 -0.01
C ILE A 57 -1.17 -13.12 1.29
N MET A 58 -1.46 -11.89 1.71
CA MET A 58 -1.03 -11.38 3.02
C MET A 58 -1.49 -12.28 4.17
N CYS A 59 -2.75 -12.75 4.14
CA CYS A 59 -3.25 -13.73 5.10
C CYS A 59 -2.42 -15.02 5.06
N LYS A 60 -2.09 -15.53 3.87
CA LYS A 60 -1.26 -16.72 3.70
C LYS A 60 0.17 -16.54 4.20
N ILE A 61 0.80 -15.40 3.94
CA ILE A 61 2.15 -15.05 4.43
C ILE A 61 2.17 -14.95 5.96
N ALA A 62 1.08 -14.45 6.55
CA ALA A 62 0.89 -14.39 8.00
C ALA A 62 0.57 -15.76 8.64
N GLY A 63 0.36 -16.81 7.86
CA GLY A 63 -0.10 -18.12 8.37
C GLY A 63 -1.56 -18.09 8.88
N ARG A 64 -2.35 -17.11 8.48
CA ARG A 64 -3.76 -16.94 8.85
C ARG A 64 -4.69 -17.48 7.76
N PRO A 65 -5.92 -17.87 8.11
CA PRO A 65 -6.83 -18.45 7.15
C PRO A 65 -7.39 -17.38 6.19
N GLY A 66 -7.44 -17.69 4.90
CA GLY A 66 -7.78 -16.71 3.85
C GLY A 66 -9.19 -16.11 3.89
N TRP A 67 -10.10 -16.66 4.71
CA TRP A 67 -11.43 -16.07 4.92
C TRP A 67 -11.38 -14.76 5.71
N TRP A 68 -10.25 -14.42 6.34
CA TRP A 68 -10.03 -13.12 6.99
C TRP A 68 -10.17 -11.92 6.04
N VAL A 69 -10.02 -12.15 4.73
CA VAL A 69 -10.30 -11.11 3.71
C VAL A 69 -11.74 -10.62 3.79
N ILE A 70 -12.70 -11.47 4.19
CA ILE A 70 -14.11 -11.06 4.36
C ILE A 70 -14.26 -10.08 5.55
N LEU A 71 -13.49 -10.30 6.62
CA LEU A 71 -13.51 -9.44 7.81
C LEU A 71 -12.98 -8.03 7.50
N MET A 72 -12.14 -7.86 6.48
CA MET A 72 -11.61 -6.57 6.06
C MET A 72 -12.65 -5.65 5.41
N PHE A 73 -13.79 -6.19 4.96
CA PHE A 73 -14.90 -5.38 4.48
C PHE A 73 -15.69 -4.71 5.61
N ILE A 74 -15.44 -5.09 6.87
CA ILE A 74 -16.07 -4.48 8.05
C ILE A 74 -15.10 -3.40 8.59
N PRO A 75 -15.45 -2.10 8.56
CA PRO A 75 -14.48 -1.01 8.77
C PRO A 75 -13.83 -0.96 10.16
N ILE A 76 -14.51 -1.39 11.22
CA ILE A 76 -13.92 -1.43 12.58
C ILE A 76 -13.00 -2.64 12.73
N VAL A 77 -13.41 -3.79 12.18
CA VAL A 77 -12.67 -5.04 12.27
C VAL A 77 -11.44 -5.00 11.38
N SER A 78 -11.51 -4.35 10.22
CA SER A 78 -10.43 -4.26 9.26
C SER A 78 -9.15 -3.66 9.87
N ILE A 79 -9.27 -2.62 10.70
CA ILE A 79 -8.13 -1.97 11.39
C ILE A 79 -7.41 -2.98 12.29
N ILE A 80 -8.16 -3.74 13.10
CA ILE A 80 -7.62 -4.74 14.01
C ILE A 80 -6.92 -5.86 13.21
N ILE A 81 -7.55 -6.32 12.13
CA ILE A 81 -7.02 -7.38 11.27
C ILE A 81 -5.72 -6.93 10.58
N TYR A 82 -5.65 -5.69 10.08
CA TYR A 82 -4.43 -5.15 9.47
C TYR A 82 -3.27 -5.07 10.46
N LEU A 83 -3.52 -4.66 11.71
CA LEU A 83 -2.49 -4.64 12.75
C LEU A 83 -1.99 -6.04 13.08
N LEU A 84 -2.91 -6.99 13.27
CA LEU A 84 -2.57 -8.40 13.54
C LEU A 84 -1.77 -9.02 12.38
N LEU A 85 -2.23 -8.84 11.14
CA LEU A 85 -1.51 -9.33 9.96
C LEU A 85 -0.13 -8.71 9.83
N SER A 86 0.03 -7.41 10.10
CA SER A 86 1.34 -6.76 10.04
C SER A 86 2.33 -7.34 11.07
N ILE A 87 1.86 -7.61 12.29
CA ILE A 87 2.66 -8.26 13.34
C ILE A 87 2.97 -9.70 12.97
N ASP A 88 1.98 -10.46 12.48
CA ASP A 88 2.17 -11.87 12.13
C ASP A 88 3.09 -12.05 10.91
N ILE A 89 3.01 -11.15 9.93
CA ILE A 89 3.95 -11.08 8.80
C ILE A 89 5.36 -10.72 9.31
N ALA A 90 5.49 -9.74 10.21
CA ALA A 90 6.79 -9.43 10.81
C ALA A 90 7.37 -10.63 11.57
N LYS A 91 6.55 -11.35 12.33
CA LYS A 91 6.93 -12.59 13.01
C LYS A 91 7.34 -13.70 12.04
N SER A 92 6.62 -13.89 10.92
CA SER A 92 6.98 -14.90 9.92
C SER A 92 8.31 -14.60 9.22
N PHE A 93 8.73 -13.34 9.18
CA PHE A 93 10.08 -12.95 8.73
C PHE A 93 11.15 -12.94 9.85
N GLY A 94 10.84 -13.45 11.05
CA GLY A 94 11.76 -13.46 12.20
C GLY A 94 12.08 -12.05 12.72
N LYS A 95 11.22 -11.07 12.45
CA LYS A 95 11.36 -9.64 12.79
C LYS A 95 10.39 -9.22 13.90
N GLY A 96 9.79 -10.16 14.63
CA GLY A 96 9.03 -9.88 15.85
C GLY A 96 9.97 -9.88 17.06
N ALA A 97 9.93 -8.80 17.84
CA ALA A 97 10.55 -8.76 19.17
C ALA A 97 10.00 -9.86 20.08
#